data_AF-A0A923JNM8-F1
#
_entry.id   AF-A0A923JNM8-F1
#
_cell.length_a   1.000
_cell.length_b   1.000
_cell.length_c   1.000
_cell.angle_alpha   90.00
_cell.angle_beta   90.00
_cell.angle_gamma   90.00
#
_symmetry.space_group_name_H-M   'P 1'
#
loop_
_entity.id
_entity.type
_entity.pdbx_description
1 polymer ?
#
loop_
_entity_poly.entity_id
_entity_poly.type
_entity_poly.pdbx_seq_one_letter_code
_entity_poly.pdbx_strand_id
1 'polypeptide(L)' 'MSENDVSPVPCAEQLKSEAQDWIVRLTSGRATTTDANALNAWCQRSPAHAHAFAEAKALWHALKSAAQSSF' A
#
# COMPACT_ATOMS: atom_id res chain seq x y z
N MET A 1 32.84 -7.48 -2.43
CA MET A 1 31.54 -6.80 -2.39
C MET A 1 30.75 -7.47 -1.29
N SER A 2 30.73 -6.89 -0.10
CA SER A 2 29.92 -7.41 1.00
C SER A 2 28.48 -7.02 0.73
N GLU A 3 27.75 -7.89 0.06
CA GLU A 3 26.30 -7.80 -0.08
C GLU A 3 25.70 -7.98 1.32
N ASN A 4 25.41 -6.82 1.93
CA ASN A 4 24.52 -6.55 3.05
C ASN A 4 24.03 -7.76 3.84
N ASP A 5 24.48 -7.80 5.10
CA ASP A 5 23.73 -8.32 6.25
C ASP A 5 22.27 -7.84 6.17
N VAL A 6 21.37 -8.69 5.67
CA VAL A 6 19.93 -8.49 5.74
C VAL A 6 19.38 -9.39 6.85
N SER A 7 19.73 -9.05 8.08
CA SER A 7 18.87 -9.43 9.22
C SER A 7 17.43 -8.97 8.90
N PRO A 8 16.39 -9.81 9.10
CA PRO A 8 15.05 -9.59 8.56
C PRO A 8 14.30 -8.52 9.36
N VAL A 9 14.66 -7.25 9.18
CA VAL A 9 13.65 -6.21 9.23
C VAL A 9 12.65 -6.54 8.11
N PRO A 10 11.32 -6.49 8.31
CA PRO A 10 10.40 -6.47 7.19
C PRO A 10 10.80 -5.27 6.34
N CYS A 11 11.58 -5.55 5.29
CA CYS A 11 12.28 -4.51 4.56
C CYS A 11 11.20 -3.67 3.89
N ALA A 12 11.37 -2.35 3.84
CA ALA A 12 10.32 -1.42 3.39
C ALA A 12 9.65 -1.83 2.06
N GLU A 13 10.38 -2.56 1.21
CA GLU A 13 9.88 -3.19 -0.01
C GLU A 13 8.72 -4.19 0.21
N GLN A 14 8.77 -5.03 1.25
CA GLN A 14 7.68 -5.97 1.57
C GLN A 14 6.40 -5.22 1.95
N LEU A 15 6.54 -4.18 2.78
CA LEU A 15 5.42 -3.32 3.19
C LEU A 15 4.82 -2.59 1.99
N LYS A 16 5.67 -2.15 1.06
CA LYS A 16 5.26 -1.51 -0.17
C LYS A 16 4.54 -2.48 -1.11
N SER A 17 4.97 -3.74 -1.20
CA SER A 17 4.26 -4.77 -1.97
C SER A 17 2.90 -5.08 -1.37
N GLU A 18 2.80 -5.24 -0.05
CA GLU A 18 1.52 -5.43 0.66
C GLU A 18 0.58 -4.22 0.49
N ALA A 19 1.10 -3.00 0.57
CA ALA A 19 0.33 -1.78 0.34
C ALA A 19 -0.25 -1.73 -1.09
N GLN A 20 0.54 -2.14 -2.10
CA GLN A 20 0.07 -2.21 -3.49
C GLN A 20 -1.03 -3.26 -3.65
N ASP A 21 -0.89 -4.43 -3.04
CA ASP A 21 -1.93 -5.48 -3.07
C ASP A 21 -3.25 -4.96 -2.50
N TRP A 22 -3.21 -4.20 -1.39
CA TRP A 22 -4.38 -3.53 -0.85
C TRP A 22 -4.99 -2.52 -1.83
N ILE A 23 -4.19 -1.71 -2.54
CA ILE A 23 -4.69 -0.78 -3.55
C ILE A 23 -5.37 -1.53 -4.70
N VAL A 24 -4.76 -2.61 -5.22
CA VAL A 24 -5.36 -3.45 -6.27
C VAL A 24 -6.68 -4.06 -5.78
N ARG A 25 -6.70 -4.58 -4.55
CA ARG A 25 -7.90 -5.15 -3.94
C ARG A 25 -9.02 -4.12 -3.79
N LEU A 26 -8.70 -2.90 -3.33
CA LEU A 26 -9.66 -1.81 -3.20
C LEU A 26 -10.19 -1.29 -4.54
N THR A 27 -9.36 -1.33 -5.58
CA THR A 27 -9.67 -0.79 -6.91
C THR A 27 -10.28 -1.82 -7.85
N SER A 28 -10.29 -3.10 -7.46
CA SER A 28 -10.93 -4.21 -8.17
C SER A 28 -12.44 -4.08 -8.35
N GLY A 29 -13.08 -3.04 -7.78
CA GLY A 29 -14.53 -2.81 -7.86
C GLY A 29 -15.37 -3.72 -6.98
N ARG A 30 -14.75 -4.67 -6.26
CA ARG A 30 -15.41 -5.60 -5.33
C ARG A 30 -14.97 -5.41 -3.88
N ALA A 31 -14.36 -4.27 -3.57
CA ALA A 31 -13.92 -3.95 -2.22
C ALA A 31 -15.13 -3.93 -1.28
N THR A 32 -15.10 -4.82 -0.29
CA THR A 32 -16.13 -4.93 0.74
C THR A 32 -15.70 -4.21 2.02
N THR A 33 -16.64 -4.00 2.94
CA THR A 33 -16.34 -3.50 4.29
C THR A 33 -15.35 -4.41 5.03
N THR A 34 -15.34 -5.71 4.74
CA THR A 34 -14.35 -6.65 5.29
C THR A 34 -12.94 -6.31 4.84
N ASP A 35 -12.74 -5.94 3.58
CA ASP A 35 -11.44 -5.55 3.05
C ASP A 35 -10.95 -4.24 3.69
N ALA A 36 -11.86 -3.28 3.89
CA ALA A 36 -11.54 -2.02 4.57
C ALA A 36 -11.13 -2.24 6.04
N ASN A 37 -11.82 -3.13 6.76
CA ASN A 37 -11.47 -3.48 8.14
C ASN A 37 -10.12 -4.22 8.23
N ALA A 38 -9.87 -5.15 7.30
CA ALA A 38 -8.61 -5.88 7.25
C ALA A 38 -7.42 -4.97 6.92
N LEU A 39 -7.60 -4.02 6.00
CA LEU A 39 -6.62 -2.96 5.73
C LEU A 39 -6.37 -2.09 6.97
N ASN A 40 -7.43 -1.68 7.68
CA ASN A 40 -7.28 -0.89 8.90
C ASN A 40 -6.49 -1.67 9.96
N ALA A 41 -6.81 -2.94 10.17
CA ALA A 41 -6.06 -3.80 11.07
C ALA A 41 -4.59 -3.92 10.66
N TRP A 42 -4.30 -4.06 9.36
CA TRP A 42 -2.94 -4.12 8.82
C TRP A 42 -2.15 -2.82 9.05
N CYS A 43 -2.79 -1.67 8.81
CA CYS A 43 -2.21 -0.35 9.07
C CYS A 43 -1.88 -0.12 10.56
N GLN A 44 -2.70 -0.67 11.45
CA GLN A 44 -2.49 -0.59 12.91
C GLN A 44 -1.37 -1.52 13.42
N ARG A 45 -0.86 -2.46 12.60
CA ARG A 45 0.23 -3.36 13.03
C ARG A 45 1.53 -2.61 13.26
N SER A 46 1.83 -1.61 12.44
CA SER A 46 3.01 -0.75 12.66
C SER A 46 2.89 0.58 11.90
N PRO A 47 3.51 1.66 12.41
CA PRO A 47 3.55 2.94 11.71
C PRO A 47 4.20 2.86 10.32
N ALA A 48 5.11 1.91 10.09
CA ALA A 48 5.70 1.67 8.77
C ALA A 48 4.69 1.16 7.75
N HIS A 49 3.70 0.36 8.17
CA HIS A 49 2.63 -0.13 7.30
C HIS A 49 1.71 1.02 6.89
N ALA A 50 1.35 1.87 7.88
CA ALA A 50 0.58 3.08 7.63
C ALA A 50 1.27 4.03 6.63
N HIS A 51 2.58 4.19 6.75
CA HIS A 51 3.38 5.02 5.85
C HIS A 51 3.37 4.46 4.42
N ALA A 52 3.70 3.17 4.26
CA ALA A 52 3.74 2.51 2.95
C ALA A 52 2.39 2.58 2.20
N PHE A 53 1.28 2.42 2.93
CA PHE A 53 -0.05 2.55 2.34
C PHE A 53 -0.42 3.99 2.00
N ALA A 54 -0.02 4.97 2.83
CA ALA A 54 -0.22 6.38 2.51
C ALA A 54 0.51 6.78 1.22
N GLU A 55 1.76 6.34 1.04
CA GLU A 55 2.53 6.56 -0.19
C GLU A 55 1.85 5.91 -1.42
N ALA A 56 1.48 4.63 -1.32
CA ALA A 56 0.82 3.92 -2.40
C ALA A 56 -0.53 4.58 -2.77
N LYS A 57 -1.30 5.01 -1.77
CA LYS A 57 -2.57 5.71 -1.95
C LYS A 57 -2.38 7.08 -2.59
N ALA A 58 -1.34 7.83 -2.23
CA ALA A 58 -1.03 9.13 -2.81
C ALA A 58 -0.72 9.01 -4.31
N LEU A 59 0.09 8.03 -4.70
CA LEU A 59 0.39 7.73 -6.10
C LEU A 59 -0.88 7.38 -6.87
N TRP A 60 -1.73 6.53 -6.30
CA TRP A 60 -3.00 6.15 -6.91
C TRP A 60 -3.97 7.33 -7.05
N HIS A 61 -4.04 8.22 -6.05
CA HIS A 61 -4.83 9.45 -6.14
C HIS A 61 -4.32 10.38 -7.23
N ALA A 62 -3.00 10.55 -7.37
CA ALA A 62 -2.42 11.36 -8.44
C ALA A 62 -2.78 10.80 -9.82
N LEU A 63 -2.74 9.47 -9.99
CA LEU A 63 -3.16 8.80 -11.22
C LEU A 63 -4.65 9.02 -11.53
N LYS A 64 -5.54 8.93 -10.53
CA LYS A 64 -6.97 9.24 -10.72
C LYS A 64 -7.19 10.69 -11.14
N SER A 65 -6.55 11.64 -10.44
CA SER A 65 -6.66 13.06 -10.76
C SER A 65 -6.19 13.35 -12.19
N ALA A 66 -5.09 12.73 -12.62
CA ALA A 66 -4.60 12.82 -14.01
C ALA A 66 -5.60 12.21 -15.01
N ALA A 67 -6.18 11.05 -14.72
CA ALA A 67 -7.19 10.41 -15.57
C ALA A 67 -8.48 11.23 -15.69
N GLN A 68 -8.87 11.95 -14.63
CA GLN A 68 -10.07 12.81 -14.62
C GLN A 68 -9.90 14.14 -15.35
N SER A 69 -8.65 14.57 -15.60
CA SER A 69 -8.33 15.85 -16.24
C SER A 69 -8.30 15.77 -17.78
N SER A 70 -8.68 14.63 -18.34
CA SER A 70 -8.70 14.38 -19.79
C SER A 70 -10.11 14.57 -20.36
N PHE A 71 -10.62 15.81 -20.40
CA PHE A 71 -11.82 16.19 -21.16
C PHE A 71 -11.71 17.62 -21.69
#